data_AF-A0A2A2KYX7-F1
#
_entry.id   AF-A0A2A2KYX7-F1
#
_cell.length_a   1.000
_cell.length_b   1.000
_cell.length_c   1.000
_cell.angle_alpha   90.00
_cell.angle_beta   90.00
_cell.angle_gamma   90.00
#
_symmetry.space_group_name_H-M   'P 1'
#
loop_
_entity.id
_entity.type
_entity.pdbx_description
1 polymer ?
#
loop_
_entity_poly.entity_id
_entity_poly.type
_entity_poly.pdbx_seq_one_letter_code
_entity_poly.pdbx_strand_id
1 'polypeptide(L)'
;MVNVFDIEVQARPDVFKQKEQENSVLQEKEEIEKNETIYDRTSFMTTFSTDAYLEDFYTKVEDPAMQMVLKFLPLIACRIGSIDRLLDFGAGPTIHVAATFRDYAKELHLADYLPQNREELIAWKENRSRFDWSTPLKMILTQEGSAWEQLQEMITRTRNKVHGIYHCDCFQNPSVDCPSHLHGTFDVIVTIFCVEYCCNSYEEYKNAIKNIAGQIKSGGHFIMGGILEETWCSFGGRKFTCLYITKEMMLEALKV
;
A
#
# COMPACT_ATOMS: atom_id res chain seq x y z
N MET A 1 2.07 -14.52 -19.69
CA MET A 1 1.91 -15.68 -18.79
C MET A 1 2.61 -15.30 -17.49
N VAL A 2 1.84 -14.82 -16.51
CA VAL A 2 2.34 -14.35 -15.21
C VAL A 2 2.45 -15.57 -14.30
N ASN A 3 3.61 -15.81 -13.71
CA ASN A 3 3.77 -16.83 -12.67
C ASN A 3 3.31 -16.23 -11.34
N VAL A 4 2.24 -16.79 -10.78
CA VAL A 4 1.69 -16.35 -9.49
C VAL A 4 2.30 -17.20 -8.38
N PHE A 5 2.94 -16.56 -7.40
CA PHE A 5 3.46 -17.18 -6.18
C PHE A 5 2.74 -16.56 -4.97
N ASP A 6 2.28 -17.41 -4.05
CA ASP A 6 1.35 -17.03 -2.97
C ASP A 6 1.97 -17.29 -1.60
N ILE A 7 1.84 -16.35 -0.66
CA ILE A 7 2.28 -16.46 0.74
C ILE A 7 1.09 -16.08 1.64
N GLU A 8 0.67 -16.98 2.53
CA GLU A 8 -0.51 -16.82 3.38
C GLU A 8 -0.15 -16.77 4.87
N VAL A 9 -0.71 -15.80 5.60
CA VAL A 9 -0.61 -15.70 7.06
C VAL A 9 -1.97 -15.36 7.64
N GLN A 10 -2.60 -16.31 8.35
CA GLN A 10 -3.85 -16.11 9.09
C GLN A 10 -3.57 -15.56 10.50
N ALA A 11 -4.26 -14.49 10.88
CA ALA A 11 -4.38 -14.08 12.29
C ALA A 11 -5.53 -14.89 12.95
N ARG A 12 -5.29 -15.41 14.17
CA ARG A 12 -6.30 -16.16 14.93
C ARG A 12 -7.28 -15.22 15.65
N PRO A 13 -8.57 -15.55 15.71
CA PRO A 13 -9.53 -14.87 16.59
C PRO A 13 -9.54 -15.53 17.97
N ASP A 14 -9.48 -14.75 19.05
CA ASP A 14 -9.82 -15.21 20.40
C ASP A 14 -10.91 -14.34 21.05
N VAL A 15 -11.78 -15.06 21.77
CA VAL A 15 -13.13 -14.78 22.27
C VAL A 15 -13.09 -14.23 23.70
N PHE A 16 -14.06 -13.40 24.15
CA PHE A 16 -14.73 -13.53 25.47
C PHE A 16 -16.02 -12.68 25.57
N LYS A 17 -17.09 -13.26 26.14
CA LYS A 17 -18.38 -12.63 26.49
C LYS A 17 -18.42 -12.27 27.98
N GLN A 18 -19.13 -11.20 28.36
CA GLN A 18 -19.99 -11.17 29.57
C GLN A 18 -20.99 -9.98 29.54
N LYS A 19 -22.29 -10.33 29.44
CA LYS A 19 -23.48 -9.48 29.59
C LYS A 19 -23.70 -9.16 31.08
N GLU A 20 -24.12 -7.96 31.51
CA GLU A 20 -25.54 -7.56 31.60
C GLU A 20 -25.74 -6.04 31.89
N GLN A 21 -24.76 -5.18 31.57
CA GLN A 21 -24.94 -3.71 31.47
C GLN A 21 -25.08 -3.22 30.02
N GLU A 22 -25.21 -4.17 29.08
CA GLU A 22 -25.09 -3.97 27.64
C GLU A 22 -26.28 -3.23 27.00
N ASN A 23 -27.51 -3.30 27.53
CA ASN A 23 -28.67 -2.87 26.74
C ASN A 23 -28.87 -1.35 26.57
N SER A 24 -28.42 -0.50 27.51
CA SER A 24 -28.49 0.96 27.30
C SER A 24 -27.30 1.49 26.50
N VAL A 25 -26.13 0.88 26.68
CA VAL A 25 -24.90 1.19 25.93
C VAL A 25 -25.00 0.68 24.49
N LEU A 26 -25.68 -0.43 24.25
CA LEU A 26 -25.95 -0.95 22.89
C LEU A 26 -26.91 -0.05 22.12
N GLN A 27 -27.92 0.54 22.76
CA GLN A 27 -28.82 1.48 22.07
C GLN A 27 -28.13 2.79 21.72
N GLU A 28 -27.30 3.36 22.62
CA GLU A 28 -26.46 4.51 22.27
C GLU A 28 -25.40 4.16 21.22
N LYS A 29 -24.78 2.96 21.27
CA LYS A 29 -23.85 2.49 20.23
C LYS A 29 -24.52 2.24 18.89
N GLU A 30 -25.73 1.67 18.86
CA GLU A 30 -26.51 1.46 17.63
C GLU A 30 -27.01 2.78 17.02
N GLU A 31 -27.30 3.81 17.84
CA GLU A 31 -27.61 5.15 17.35
C GLU A 31 -26.37 5.92 16.87
N ILE A 32 -25.22 5.72 17.51
CA ILE A 32 -23.92 6.28 17.07
C ILE A 32 -23.44 5.60 15.78
N GLU A 33 -23.55 4.27 15.67
CA GLU A 33 -23.23 3.51 14.45
C GLU A 33 -24.14 3.86 13.26
N LYS A 34 -25.39 4.26 13.50
CA LYS A 34 -26.31 4.71 12.44
C LYS A 34 -25.96 6.05 11.80
N ASN A 35 -25.07 6.85 12.42
CA ASN A 35 -24.67 8.17 11.92
C ASN A 35 -23.19 8.24 11.49
N GLU A 36 -22.46 7.12 11.49
CA GLU A 36 -21.07 7.12 11.08
C GLU A 36 -20.98 7.19 9.55
N THR A 37 -20.50 8.33 9.04
CA THR A 37 -20.30 8.50 7.60
C THR A 37 -19.16 7.61 7.13
N ILE A 38 -19.45 6.68 6.22
CA ILE A 38 -18.44 5.88 5.54
C ILE A 38 -18.12 6.54 4.21
N TYR A 39 -16.86 6.91 4.04
CA TYR A 39 -16.34 7.60 2.86
C TYR A 39 -15.97 6.59 1.78
N ASP A 40 -16.25 6.91 0.52
CA ASP A 40 -15.78 6.13 -0.62
C ASP A 40 -14.74 6.90 -1.45
N ARG A 41 -14.24 6.26 -2.50
CA ARG A 41 -13.25 6.83 -3.44
C ARG A 41 -13.60 8.22 -3.95
N THR A 42 -14.90 8.56 -4.08
CA THR A 42 -15.34 9.85 -4.62
C THR A 42 -15.06 11.00 -3.66
N SER A 43 -14.85 10.69 -2.38
CA SER A 43 -14.61 11.67 -1.33
C SER A 43 -13.14 11.80 -0.93
N PHE A 44 -12.27 10.84 -1.30
CA PHE A 44 -10.88 10.73 -0.82
C PHE A 44 -10.07 12.03 -1.00
N MET A 45 -10.30 12.76 -2.08
CA MET A 45 -9.65 14.06 -2.34
C MET A 45 -9.82 15.07 -1.19
N THR A 46 -10.90 14.95 -0.41
CA THR A 46 -11.23 15.86 0.70
C THR A 46 -11.21 15.18 2.07
N THR A 47 -11.38 13.86 2.12
CA THR A 47 -11.59 13.12 3.37
C THR A 47 -10.37 12.27 3.76
N PHE A 48 -9.45 11.96 2.85
CA PHE A 48 -8.21 11.27 3.17
C PHE A 48 -7.20 12.24 3.81
N SER A 49 -6.82 11.96 5.06
CA SER A 49 -5.75 12.70 5.76
C SER A 49 -4.45 11.91 5.72
N THR A 50 -3.45 12.44 5.02
CA THR A 50 -2.09 11.88 4.93
C THR A 50 -1.47 11.69 6.31
N ASP A 51 -1.52 12.72 7.16
CA ASP A 51 -0.94 12.67 8.50
C ASP A 51 -1.63 11.61 9.36
N ALA A 52 -2.96 11.55 9.35
CA ALA A 52 -3.70 10.60 10.17
C ALA A 52 -3.46 9.15 9.70
N TYR A 53 -3.33 8.93 8.39
CA TYR A 53 -2.98 7.61 7.85
C TYR A 53 -1.59 7.16 8.31
N LEU A 54 -0.60 8.05 8.24
CA LEU A 54 0.76 7.75 8.71
C LEU A 54 0.80 7.54 10.22
N GLU A 55 0.10 8.38 10.99
CA GLU A 55 0.03 8.31 12.44
C GLU A 55 -0.53 6.97 12.92
N ASP A 56 -1.70 6.57 12.40
CA ASP A 56 -2.40 5.36 12.83
C ASP A 56 -1.68 4.08 12.40
N PHE A 57 -1.19 4.01 11.15
CA PHE A 57 -0.64 2.77 10.60
C PHE A 57 0.87 2.60 10.79
N TYR A 58 1.64 3.68 10.80
CA TYR A 58 3.10 3.60 10.66
C TYR A 58 3.90 4.13 11.86
N THR A 59 3.28 4.80 12.83
CA THR A 59 4.00 5.27 14.04
C THR A 59 4.49 4.11 14.90
N LYS A 60 3.57 3.20 15.26
CA LYS A 60 3.85 2.02 16.08
C LYS A 60 3.79 0.71 15.30
N VAL A 61 3.14 0.71 14.13
CA VAL A 61 2.95 -0.48 13.28
C VAL A 61 2.27 -1.62 14.07
N GLU A 62 1.18 -1.30 14.77
CA GLU A 62 0.40 -2.31 15.51
C GLU A 62 -0.53 -3.11 14.59
N ASP A 63 -0.92 -2.51 13.46
CA ASP A 63 -1.78 -3.16 12.45
C ASP A 63 -1.13 -4.42 11.85
N PRO A 64 -1.79 -5.59 11.93
CA PRO A 64 -1.23 -6.85 11.43
C PRO A 64 -0.92 -6.85 9.93
N ALA A 65 -1.71 -6.14 9.12
CA ALA A 65 -1.50 -6.07 7.67
C ALA A 65 -0.22 -5.28 7.36
N MET A 66 0.00 -4.16 8.06
CA MET A 66 1.24 -3.37 7.94
C MET A 66 2.46 -4.15 8.42
N GLN A 67 2.34 -4.88 9.53
CA GLN A 67 3.42 -5.75 10.00
C GLN A 67 3.74 -6.86 8.99
N MET A 68 2.72 -7.45 8.37
CA MET A 68 2.90 -8.48 7.34
C MET A 68 3.70 -7.91 6.16
N VAL A 69 3.32 -6.74 5.63
CA VAL A 69 4.05 -6.10 4.53
C VAL A 69 5.51 -5.84 4.91
N LEU A 70 5.76 -5.18 6.05
CA LEU A 70 7.11 -4.83 6.49
C LEU A 70 7.99 -6.04 6.83
N LYS A 71 7.39 -7.20 7.15
CA LYS A 71 8.11 -8.43 7.46
C LYS A 71 8.37 -9.30 6.23
N PHE A 72 7.43 -9.36 5.28
CA PHE A 72 7.51 -10.29 4.15
C PHE A 72 8.03 -9.65 2.86
N LEU A 73 7.77 -8.34 2.63
CA LEU A 73 8.25 -7.67 1.42
C LEU A 73 9.77 -7.76 1.23
N PRO A 74 10.62 -7.67 2.28
CA PRO A 74 12.07 -7.85 2.13
C PRO A 74 12.46 -9.23 1.60
N LEU A 75 11.73 -10.28 1.97
CA LEU A 75 11.96 -11.64 1.48
C LEU A 75 11.61 -11.76 -0.01
N ILE A 76 10.52 -11.11 -0.44
CA ILE A 76 10.12 -11.04 -1.85
C ILE A 76 11.17 -10.28 -2.67
N ALA A 77 11.60 -9.11 -2.19
CA ALA A 77 12.62 -8.30 -2.86
C ALA A 77 13.94 -9.07 -3.03
N CYS A 78 14.39 -9.77 -1.98
CA CYS A 78 15.55 -10.64 -2.03
C CYS A 78 15.40 -11.76 -3.08
N ARG A 79 14.21 -12.35 -3.20
CA ARG A 79 13.94 -13.42 -4.17
C ARG A 79 13.92 -12.95 -5.62
N ILE A 80 13.45 -11.72 -5.86
CA ILE A 80 13.46 -11.07 -7.18
C ILE A 80 14.90 -10.74 -7.60
N GLY A 81 15.70 -10.20 -6.67
CA GLY A 81 17.08 -9.80 -6.94
C GLY A 81 17.18 -8.47 -7.70
N SER A 82 18.30 -8.25 -8.38
CA SER A 82 18.59 -6.97 -9.02
C SER A 82 17.70 -6.69 -10.23
N ILE A 83 17.16 -5.47 -10.30
CA ILE A 83 16.26 -4.97 -11.33
C ILE A 83 16.66 -3.56 -11.74
N ASP A 84 16.25 -3.12 -12.94
CA ASP A 84 16.53 -1.76 -13.38
C ASP A 84 15.51 -0.79 -12.77
N ARG A 85 14.21 -1.04 -12.95
CA ARG A 85 13.15 -0.10 -12.56
C ARG A 85 12.04 -0.77 -11.77
N LEU A 86 11.66 -0.15 -10.66
CA LEU A 86 10.47 -0.49 -9.89
C LEU A 86 9.48 0.69 -9.90
N LEU A 87 8.20 0.36 -10.06
CA LEU A 87 7.08 1.27 -9.81
C LEU A 87 6.31 0.83 -8.56
N ASP A 88 6.22 1.71 -7.58
CA ASP A 88 5.31 1.61 -6.45
C ASP A 88 4.02 2.36 -6.80
N PHE A 89 3.00 1.61 -7.26
CA PHE A 89 1.73 2.14 -7.75
C PHE A 89 0.73 2.23 -6.62
N GLY A 90 0.20 3.43 -6.37
CA GLY A 90 -0.66 3.67 -5.21
C GLY A 90 0.12 3.62 -3.90
N ALA A 91 1.33 4.21 -3.90
CA ALA A 91 2.25 4.22 -2.76
C ALA A 91 1.64 4.87 -1.50
N GLY A 92 0.57 5.66 -1.66
CA GLY A 92 0.07 6.53 -0.62
C GLY A 92 1.15 7.54 -0.22
N PRO A 93 1.17 7.96 1.05
CA PRO A 93 2.26 8.78 1.59
C PRO A 93 3.46 7.96 2.08
N THR A 94 3.61 6.70 1.63
CA THR A 94 4.51 5.73 2.27
C THR A 94 5.78 5.44 1.47
N ILE A 95 6.84 5.04 2.17
CA ILE A 95 8.17 4.82 1.56
C ILE A 95 8.68 3.39 1.73
N HIS A 96 7.91 2.52 2.38
CA HIS A 96 8.41 1.22 2.84
C HIS A 96 8.75 0.28 1.69
N VAL A 97 8.02 0.34 0.57
CA VAL A 97 8.36 -0.36 -0.67
C VAL A 97 9.68 0.15 -1.25
N ALA A 98 9.80 1.47 -1.42
CA ALA A 98 11.03 2.09 -1.90
C ALA A 98 12.24 1.70 -1.03
N ALA A 99 12.07 1.74 0.30
CA ALA A 99 13.10 1.39 1.26
C ALA A 99 13.49 -0.09 1.18
N THR A 100 12.52 -0.98 0.99
CA THR A 100 12.77 -2.42 0.81
C THR A 100 13.54 -2.73 -0.47
N PHE A 101 13.24 -2.02 -1.57
CA PHE A 101 13.86 -2.28 -2.88
C PHE A 101 15.12 -1.44 -3.17
N ARG A 102 15.57 -0.60 -2.23
CA ARG A 102 16.71 0.32 -2.39
C ARG A 102 18.02 -0.34 -2.86
N ASP A 103 18.23 -1.60 -2.46
CA ASP A 103 19.43 -2.40 -2.76
C ASP A 103 19.28 -3.24 -4.02
N TYR A 104 18.06 -3.37 -4.53
CA TYR A 104 17.72 -4.24 -5.65
C TYR A 104 17.43 -3.45 -6.93
N ALA A 105 16.81 -2.27 -6.83
CA ALA A 105 16.46 -1.43 -7.97
C ALA A 105 17.52 -0.38 -8.30
N LYS A 106 17.73 -0.10 -9.59
CA LYS A 106 18.52 1.07 -10.02
C LYS A 106 17.71 2.35 -9.89
N GLU A 107 16.45 2.32 -10.31
CA GLU A 107 15.52 3.43 -10.30
C GLU A 107 14.22 3.02 -9.58
N LEU A 108 13.83 3.81 -8.57
CA LEU A 108 12.55 3.67 -7.87
C LEU A 108 11.62 4.80 -8.34
N HIS A 109 10.41 4.45 -8.73
CA HIS A 109 9.37 5.40 -9.11
C HIS A 109 8.17 5.17 -8.21
N LEU A 110 7.64 6.24 -7.62
CA LEU A 110 6.46 6.18 -6.77
C LEU A 110 5.32 6.87 -7.49
N ALA A 111 4.10 6.39 -7.31
CA ALA A 111 2.93 7.07 -7.83
C ALA A 111 1.76 6.96 -6.85
N ASP A 112 0.98 8.03 -6.76
CA ASP A 112 -0.26 8.04 -5.99
C ASP A 112 -1.31 8.93 -6.66
N TYR A 113 -2.59 8.62 -6.47
CA TYR A 113 -3.70 9.40 -7.03
C TYR A 113 -3.87 10.74 -6.29
N LEU A 114 -3.66 10.77 -4.97
CA LEU A 114 -3.93 11.94 -4.14
C LEU A 114 -2.76 12.94 -4.15
N PRO A 115 -3.01 14.23 -4.44
CA PRO A 115 -1.95 15.24 -4.48
C PRO A 115 -1.25 15.42 -3.12
N GLN A 116 -1.98 15.33 -2.00
CA GLN A 116 -1.40 15.46 -0.67
C GLN A 116 -0.42 14.33 -0.32
N ASN A 117 -0.67 13.11 -0.79
CA ASN A 117 0.23 11.98 -0.60
C ASN A 117 1.50 12.16 -1.42
N ARG A 118 1.37 12.59 -2.68
CA ARG A 118 2.54 12.90 -3.52
C ARG A 118 3.38 14.03 -2.95
N GLU A 119 2.77 15.09 -2.41
CA GLU A 119 3.51 16.15 -1.74
C GLU A 119 4.26 15.62 -0.52
N GLU A 120 3.68 14.73 0.27
CA GLU A 120 4.38 14.09 1.39
C GLU A 120 5.58 13.25 0.93
N LEU A 121 5.44 12.49 -0.17
CA LEU A 121 6.56 11.76 -0.77
C LEU A 121 7.66 12.70 -1.28
N ILE A 122 7.30 13.82 -1.91
CA ILE A 122 8.24 14.85 -2.39
C ILE A 122 8.94 15.49 -1.19
N ALA A 123 8.18 15.88 -0.17
CA ALA A 123 8.71 16.42 1.07
C ALA A 123 9.66 15.43 1.75
N TRP A 124 9.33 14.13 1.79
CA TRP A 124 10.22 13.11 2.32
C TRP A 124 11.51 12.98 1.50
N LYS A 125 11.42 12.98 0.16
CA LYS A 125 12.58 12.92 -0.74
C LYS A 125 13.50 14.14 -0.55
N GLU A 126 12.93 15.32 -0.36
CA GLU A 126 13.63 16.59 -0.16
C GLU A 126 14.03 16.88 1.29
N ASN A 127 13.86 15.90 2.20
CA ASN A 127 14.15 16.04 3.62
C ASN A 127 13.37 17.17 4.33
N ARG A 128 12.13 17.41 3.88
CA ARG A 128 11.14 18.33 4.45
C ARG A 128 10.00 17.63 5.22
N SER A 129 9.79 16.34 5.01
CA SER A 129 8.77 15.55 5.75
C SER A 129 9.07 15.53 7.25
N ARG A 130 8.01 15.53 8.06
CA ARG A 130 8.08 15.48 9.52
C ARG A 130 7.87 14.09 10.10
N PHE A 131 7.32 13.17 9.34
CA PHE A 131 6.97 11.85 9.84
C PHE A 131 8.23 11.02 10.11
N ASP A 132 8.32 10.42 11.29
CA ASP A 132 9.46 9.59 11.68
C ASP A 132 9.25 8.14 11.23
N TRP A 133 9.94 7.77 10.15
CA TRP A 133 9.93 6.43 9.58
C TRP A 133 10.81 5.41 10.36
N SER A 134 11.40 5.78 11.51
CA SER A 134 12.33 4.92 12.25
C SER A 134 11.77 3.54 12.60
N THR A 135 10.54 3.46 13.10
CA THR A 135 9.90 2.19 13.49
C THR A 135 9.76 1.23 12.30
N PRO A 136 9.03 1.56 11.22
CA PRO A 136 8.85 0.66 10.09
C PRO A 136 10.17 0.34 9.37
N LEU A 137 11.10 1.29 9.25
CA LEU A 137 12.39 1.03 8.60
C LEU A 137 13.30 0.11 9.42
N LYS A 138 13.28 0.19 10.76
CA LYS A 138 13.98 -0.78 11.62
C LYS A 138 13.38 -2.18 11.50
N MET A 139 12.07 -2.31 11.27
CA MET A 139 11.46 -3.62 10.99
C MET A 139 12.01 -4.23 9.71
N ILE A 140 12.15 -3.43 8.64
CA ILE A 140 12.77 -3.87 7.38
C ILE A 140 14.23 -4.28 7.60
N LEU A 141 15.04 -3.43 8.26
CA LEU A 141 16.45 -3.76 8.56
C LEU A 141 16.58 -5.07 9.35
N THR A 142 15.66 -5.32 10.28
CA THR A 142 15.63 -6.57 11.06
C THR A 142 15.42 -7.78 10.16
N GLN A 143 14.50 -7.71 9.19
CA GLN A 143 14.28 -8.81 8.24
C GLN A 143 15.45 -9.00 7.28
N GLU A 144 16.14 -7.93 6.92
CA GLU A 144 17.34 -7.96 6.08
C GLU A 144 18.59 -8.43 6.84
N GLY A 145 18.48 -8.70 8.15
CA GLY A 145 19.62 -9.05 9.01
C GLY A 145 20.63 -7.89 9.16
N SER A 146 20.18 -6.67 8.93
CA SER A 146 21.00 -5.44 8.96
C SER A 146 20.91 -4.74 10.32
N ALA A 147 21.98 -4.06 10.70
CA ALA A 147 22.08 -3.36 11.98
C ALA A 147 21.24 -2.07 11.97
N TRP A 148 20.58 -1.74 13.10
CA TRP A 148 19.71 -0.57 13.19
C TRP A 148 20.46 0.76 13.07
N GLU A 149 21.77 0.76 13.32
CA GLU A 149 22.68 1.90 13.13
C GLU A 149 22.76 2.33 11.66
N GLN A 150 22.41 1.44 10.72
CA GLN A 150 22.36 1.73 9.29
C GLN A 150 21.08 2.47 8.86
N LEU A 151 20.16 2.79 9.79
CA LEU A 151 18.89 3.45 9.46
C LEU A 151 19.07 4.74 8.65
N GLN A 152 20.02 5.61 9.02
CA GLN A 152 20.25 6.85 8.28
C GLN A 152 20.86 6.60 6.90
N GLU A 153 21.69 5.57 6.76
CA GLU A 153 22.21 5.12 5.47
C GLU A 153 21.08 4.58 4.58
N MET A 154 20.22 3.71 5.12
CA MET A 154 19.03 3.17 4.45
C MET A 154 18.17 4.31 3.90
N ILE A 155 17.85 5.31 4.73
CA ILE A 155 17.05 6.48 4.31
C ILE A 155 17.75 7.23 3.17
N THR A 156 19.03 7.56 3.35
CA THR A 156 19.82 8.32 2.35
C THR A 156 19.88 7.60 1.01
N ARG A 157 20.19 6.30 1.03
CA ARG A 157 20.26 5.47 -0.18
C ARG A 157 18.90 5.34 -0.85
N THR A 158 17.84 5.15 -0.09
CA THR A 158 16.48 5.09 -0.62
C THR A 158 16.11 6.39 -1.33
N ARG A 159 16.34 7.56 -0.71
CA ARG A 159 16.06 8.88 -1.34
C ARG A 159 16.81 9.10 -2.65
N ASN A 160 18.07 8.68 -2.71
CA ASN A 160 18.91 8.78 -3.90
C ASN A 160 18.41 7.87 -5.04
N LYS A 161 17.72 6.78 -4.69
CA LYS A 161 17.15 5.84 -5.65
C LYS A 161 15.77 6.23 -6.16
N VAL A 162 15.05 7.12 -5.47
CA VAL A 162 13.77 7.67 -5.98
C VAL A 162 14.03 8.60 -7.16
N HIS A 163 13.64 8.20 -8.36
CA HIS A 163 13.84 8.96 -9.61
C HIS A 163 12.62 9.79 -9.99
N GLY A 164 11.41 9.38 -9.61
CA GLY A 164 10.20 10.13 -9.91
C GLY A 164 9.05 9.84 -8.95
N ILE A 165 8.21 10.84 -8.75
CA ILE A 165 6.96 10.78 -7.99
C ILE A 165 5.86 11.31 -8.91
N TYR A 166 4.90 10.46 -9.27
CA TYR A 166 3.94 10.74 -10.35
C TYR A 166 2.49 10.65 -9.88
N HIS A 167 1.60 11.31 -10.61
CA HIS A 167 0.17 11.03 -10.51
C HIS A 167 -0.12 9.66 -11.18
N CYS A 168 -1.01 8.87 -10.59
CA CYS A 168 -1.54 7.66 -11.21
C CYS A 168 -3.05 7.59 -11.08
N ASP A 169 -3.71 6.94 -12.04
CA ASP A 169 -5.13 6.60 -12.04
C ASP A 169 -5.30 5.22 -12.66
N CYS A 170 -5.72 4.24 -11.86
CA CYS A 170 -5.86 2.84 -12.30
C CYS A 170 -6.98 2.65 -13.33
N PHE A 171 -7.87 3.63 -13.51
CA PHE A 171 -8.91 3.59 -14.54
C PHE A 171 -8.44 4.12 -15.90
N GLN A 172 -7.23 4.68 -15.99
CA GLN A 172 -6.65 5.19 -17.23
C GLN A 172 -5.64 4.21 -17.84
N ASN A 173 -5.39 4.40 -19.14
CA ASN A 173 -4.29 3.73 -19.84
C ASN A 173 -3.58 4.76 -20.74
N PRO A 174 -2.32 5.15 -20.45
CA PRO A 174 -1.47 4.66 -19.35
C PRO A 174 -2.03 5.02 -17.97
N SER A 175 -1.81 4.14 -16.99
CA SER A 175 -2.32 4.29 -15.62
C SER A 175 -1.44 5.19 -14.73
N VAL A 176 -0.28 5.63 -15.23
CA VAL A 176 0.64 6.55 -14.55
C VAL A 176 1.02 7.67 -15.50
N ASP A 177 0.98 8.90 -15.01
CA ASP A 177 1.42 10.09 -15.74
C ASP A 177 2.93 10.30 -15.56
N CYS A 178 3.71 9.41 -16.19
CA CYS A 178 5.17 9.46 -16.19
C CYS A 178 5.70 9.73 -17.61
N PRO A 179 6.98 10.13 -17.78
CA PRO A 179 7.56 10.30 -19.10
C PRO A 179 7.36 9.08 -19.99
N SER A 180 6.95 9.29 -21.25
CA SER A 180 6.51 8.23 -22.16
C SER A 180 7.55 7.11 -22.40
N HIS A 181 8.83 7.39 -22.20
CA HIS A 181 9.91 6.40 -22.32
C HIS A 181 9.94 5.38 -21.16
N LEU A 182 9.19 5.61 -20.08
CA LEU A 182 9.05 4.70 -18.95
C LEU A 182 7.87 3.73 -19.10
N HIS A 183 6.87 4.05 -19.94
CA HIS A 183 5.69 3.21 -20.12
C HIS A 183 6.05 1.80 -20.59
N GLY A 184 5.54 0.78 -19.89
CA GLY A 184 5.81 -0.62 -20.23
C GLY A 184 7.26 -1.07 -19.97
N THR A 185 8.06 -0.30 -19.22
CA THR A 185 9.49 -0.60 -19.01
C THR A 185 9.84 -1.08 -17.60
N PHE A 186 8.88 -1.09 -16.67
CA PHE A 186 9.14 -1.46 -15.29
C PHE A 186 9.41 -2.97 -15.16
N ASP A 187 10.51 -3.34 -14.51
CA ASP A 187 10.82 -4.73 -14.16
C ASP A 187 9.86 -5.28 -13.12
N VAL A 188 9.48 -4.42 -12.17
CA VAL A 188 8.62 -4.76 -11.05
C VAL A 188 7.60 -3.65 -10.86
N ILE A 189 6.35 -4.04 -10.66
CA ILE A 189 5.32 -3.16 -10.12
C ILE A 189 4.90 -3.71 -8.76
N VAL A 190 4.82 -2.84 -7.77
CA VAL A 190 4.28 -3.13 -6.45
C VAL A 190 3.01 -2.29 -6.28
N THR A 191 1.92 -2.91 -5.83
CA THR A 191 0.69 -2.22 -5.42
C THR A 191 0.15 -2.90 -4.17
N ILE A 192 0.14 -2.19 -3.04
CA ILE A 192 -0.27 -2.77 -1.75
C ILE A 192 -1.34 -1.91 -1.12
N PHE A 193 -2.48 -2.52 -0.75
CA PHE A 193 -3.62 -1.86 -0.11
C PHE A 193 -4.17 -0.65 -0.89
N CYS A 194 -4.35 -0.84 -2.20
CA CYS A 194 -4.71 0.25 -3.13
C CYS A 194 -5.97 -0.07 -3.93
N VAL A 195 -5.92 -1.08 -4.79
CA VAL A 195 -6.93 -1.29 -5.85
C VAL A 195 -8.33 -1.55 -5.29
N GLU A 196 -8.43 -2.26 -4.17
CA GLU A 196 -9.70 -2.55 -3.48
C GLU A 196 -10.37 -1.29 -2.92
N TYR A 197 -9.60 -0.26 -2.54
CA TYR A 197 -10.14 1.03 -2.11
C TYR A 197 -10.52 1.93 -3.27
N CYS A 198 -9.97 1.66 -4.46
CA CYS A 198 -10.28 2.43 -5.67
C CYS A 198 -11.52 1.92 -6.39
N CYS A 199 -11.96 0.67 -6.20
CA CYS A 199 -12.98 0.03 -7.05
C CYS A 199 -14.33 -0.12 -6.34
N ASN A 200 -15.42 -0.01 -7.10
CA ASN A 200 -16.79 -0.22 -6.62
C ASN A 200 -17.42 -1.52 -7.16
N SER A 201 -16.74 -2.19 -8.09
CA SER A 201 -17.16 -3.49 -8.61
C SER A 201 -15.96 -4.37 -8.96
N TYR A 202 -16.18 -5.68 -9.02
CA TYR A 202 -15.14 -6.62 -9.42
C TYR A 202 -14.69 -6.42 -10.89
N GLU A 203 -15.56 -5.93 -11.76
CA GLU A 203 -15.19 -5.61 -13.14
C GLU A 203 -14.23 -4.41 -13.21
N GLU A 204 -14.51 -3.37 -12.42
CA GLU A 204 -13.56 -2.25 -12.26
C GLU A 204 -12.22 -2.73 -11.69
N TYR A 205 -12.25 -3.62 -10.68
CA TYR A 205 -11.05 -4.18 -10.06
C TYR A 205 -10.15 -4.93 -11.07
N LYS A 206 -10.74 -5.81 -11.91
CA LYS A 206 -10.01 -6.50 -12.97
C LYS A 206 -9.41 -5.52 -14.00
N ASN A 207 -10.19 -4.53 -14.42
CA ASN A 207 -9.72 -3.55 -15.40
C ASN A 207 -8.62 -2.65 -14.83
N ALA A 208 -8.72 -2.28 -13.55
CA ALA A 208 -7.67 -1.55 -12.84
C ALA A 208 -6.37 -2.35 -12.80
N ILE A 209 -6.41 -3.62 -12.37
CA ILE A 209 -5.23 -4.51 -12.36
C ILE A 209 -4.62 -4.62 -13.76
N LYS A 210 -5.44 -4.80 -14.80
CA LYS A 210 -4.98 -4.87 -16.19
C LYS A 210 -4.25 -3.59 -16.62
N ASN A 211 -4.80 -2.42 -16.30
CA ASN A 211 -4.21 -1.13 -16.65
C ASN A 211 -2.88 -0.87 -15.91
N ILE A 212 -2.80 -1.27 -14.63
CA ILE A 212 -1.55 -1.19 -13.84
C ILE A 212 -0.52 -2.16 -14.42
N ALA A 213 -0.90 -3.42 -14.63
CA ALA A 213 -0.05 -4.45 -15.23
C ALA A 213 0.46 -4.04 -16.63
N GLY A 214 -0.28 -3.23 -17.38
CA GLY A 214 0.17 -2.68 -18.66
C GLY A 214 1.46 -1.83 -18.59
N GLN A 215 1.86 -1.37 -17.41
CA GLN A 215 3.14 -0.67 -17.22
C GLN A 215 4.34 -1.63 -17.07
N ILE A 216 4.09 -2.93 -16.90
CA ILE A 216 5.15 -3.90 -16.68
C ILE A 216 5.78 -4.35 -18.00
N LYS A 217 7.11 -4.50 -18.01
CA LYS A 217 7.80 -5.07 -19.15
C LYS A 217 7.51 -6.58 -19.27
N SER A 218 7.70 -7.12 -20.47
CA SER A 218 7.59 -8.57 -20.69
C SER A 218 8.57 -9.33 -19.78
N GLY A 219 8.05 -10.30 -19.02
CA GLY A 219 8.83 -11.09 -18.05
C GLY A 219 9.08 -10.38 -16.70
N GLY A 220 8.50 -9.21 -16.46
CA GLY A 220 8.55 -8.54 -15.16
C GLY A 220 7.66 -9.19 -14.08
N HIS A 221 7.79 -8.70 -12.85
CA HIS A 221 7.03 -9.19 -11.69
C HIS A 221 5.97 -8.18 -11.19
N PHE A 222 4.75 -8.66 -11.00
CA PHE A 222 3.68 -7.88 -10.39
C PHE A 222 3.47 -8.35 -8.95
N ILE A 223 3.81 -7.51 -7.98
CA ILE A 223 3.59 -7.78 -6.55
C ILE A 223 2.35 -7.04 -6.12
N MET A 224 1.35 -7.78 -5.64
CA MET A 224 0.10 -7.22 -5.16
C MET A 224 -0.16 -7.63 -3.71
N GLY A 225 -0.54 -6.65 -2.88
CA GLY A 225 -1.10 -6.88 -1.56
C GLY A 225 -2.47 -6.24 -1.48
N GLY A 226 -3.44 -6.91 -0.89
CA GLY A 226 -4.77 -6.35 -0.68
C GLY A 226 -5.41 -6.91 0.59
N ILE A 227 -6.40 -6.18 1.10
CA ILE A 227 -7.23 -6.66 2.22
C ILE A 227 -8.34 -7.55 1.65
N LEU A 228 -8.47 -8.76 2.21
CA LEU A 228 -9.44 -9.76 1.78
C LEU A 228 -10.64 -9.78 2.73
N GLU A 229 -11.81 -10.05 2.17
CA GLU A 229 -13.07 -10.26 2.89
C GLU A 229 -13.50 -9.12 3.83
N GLU A 230 -12.94 -7.93 3.65
CA GLU A 230 -13.36 -6.69 4.32
C GLU A 230 -14.18 -5.79 3.40
N THR A 231 -14.87 -4.83 4.00
CA THR A 231 -15.67 -3.84 3.26
C THR A 231 -15.35 -2.40 3.64
N TRP A 232 -14.50 -2.19 4.64
CA TRP A 232 -14.04 -0.88 5.06
C TRP A 232 -12.73 -0.97 5.84
N CYS A 233 -12.05 0.17 5.97
CA CYS A 233 -10.99 0.38 6.97
C CYS A 233 -11.25 1.68 7.74
N SER A 234 -10.54 1.86 8.86
CA SER A 234 -10.63 3.07 9.65
C SER A 234 -9.27 3.63 9.99
N PHE A 235 -9.13 4.95 9.84
CA PHE A 235 -7.99 5.72 10.34
C PHE A 235 -8.40 7.19 10.51
N GLY A 236 -7.72 7.92 11.39
CA GLY A 236 -8.00 9.33 11.66
C GLY A 236 -9.42 9.59 12.16
N GLY A 237 -10.02 8.61 12.84
CA GLY A 237 -11.43 8.68 13.28
C GLY A 237 -12.44 8.68 12.12
N ARG A 238 -12.06 8.22 10.93
CA ARG A 238 -12.92 8.11 9.75
C ARG A 238 -12.95 6.66 9.25
N LYS A 239 -14.05 6.27 8.61
CA LYS A 239 -14.19 4.98 7.92
C LYS A 239 -14.21 5.17 6.42
N PHE A 240 -13.51 4.31 5.70
CA PHE A 240 -13.42 4.33 4.24
C PHE A 240 -13.84 2.97 3.69
N THR A 241 -14.70 2.93 2.67
CA THR A 241 -15.11 1.67 2.03
C THR A 241 -13.96 1.07 1.22
N CYS A 242 -13.96 -0.26 1.15
CA CYS A 242 -13.23 -1.02 0.14
C CYS A 242 -14.15 -2.06 -0.51
N LEU A 243 -13.80 -2.46 -1.72
CA LEU A 243 -14.46 -3.55 -2.41
C LEU A 243 -14.18 -4.87 -1.70
N TYR A 244 -15.24 -5.61 -1.38
CA TYR A 244 -15.11 -6.98 -0.90
C TYR A 244 -14.49 -7.87 -1.98
N ILE A 245 -13.30 -8.40 -1.69
CA ILE A 245 -12.53 -9.28 -2.57
C ILE A 245 -12.12 -10.53 -1.78
N THR A 246 -12.36 -11.72 -2.35
CA THR A 246 -11.79 -12.97 -1.82
C THR A 246 -10.42 -13.24 -2.46
N LYS A 247 -9.68 -14.18 -1.88
CA LYS A 247 -8.41 -14.65 -2.45
C LYS A 247 -8.58 -15.13 -3.90
N GLU A 248 -9.62 -15.89 -4.18
CA GLU A 248 -9.91 -16.44 -5.52
C GLU A 248 -10.21 -15.32 -6.52
N MET A 249 -10.96 -14.31 -6.10
CA MET A 249 -11.25 -13.14 -6.93
C MET A 249 -9.96 -12.37 -7.26
N MET A 250 -9.09 -12.15 -6.27
CA MET A 250 -7.80 -11.49 -6.49
C MET A 250 -6.92 -12.29 -7.46
N LEU A 251 -6.77 -13.60 -7.25
CA LEU A 251 -5.96 -14.47 -8.10
C LEU A 251 -6.52 -14.57 -9.53
N GLU A 252 -7.83 -14.57 -9.70
CA GLU A 252 -8.47 -14.58 -11.01
C GLU A 252 -8.25 -13.25 -11.75
N ALA A 253 -8.30 -12.12 -11.04
CA ALA A 253 -8.04 -10.81 -11.61
C ALA A 253 -6.60 -10.62 -12.10
N LEU A 254 -5.63 -11.41 -11.61
CA LEU A 254 -4.24 -11.42 -12.07
C LEU A 254 -4.01 -12.19 -13.39
N LYS A 255 -5.02 -12.90 -13.91
CA LYS A 255 -4.92 -13.68 -15.15
C LYS A 255 -5.20 -12.87 -16.43
N VAL A 256 -5.33 -11.54 -16.29
CA VAL A 256 -5.67 -10.59 -17.36
C VAL A 256 -4.58 -10.38 -18.41
#